data_AF-A0A3S0WQ46-F1
#
_entry.id   AF-A0A3S0WQ46-F1
#
_cell.length_a   1.000
_cell.length_b   1.000
_cell.length_c   1.000
_cell.angle_alpha   90.00
_cell.angle_beta   90.00
_cell.angle_gamma   90.00
#
_symmetry.space_group_name_H-M   'P 1'
#
loop_
_entity.id
_entity.type
_entity.pdbx_description
1 polymer ?
#
loop_
_entity_poly.entity_id
_entity_poly.type
_entity_poly.pdbx_seq_one_letter_code
_entity_poly.pdbx_strand_id
1 'polypeptide(L)' 'MSVTLLFREDGPAFERAKAVADELGLSIEDYLLTCVAEGHKVLRTRCPSTWLDQERPAFIRRGLPLPAHLGIMD' A
#
# COMPACT_ATOMS: atom_id res chain seq x y z
N MET A 1 12.96 3.53 -12.97
CA MET A 1 11.65 4.18 -12.78
C MET A 1 11.37 4.28 -11.29
N SER A 2 10.98 5.46 -10.79
CA SER A 2 10.61 5.68 -9.39
C SER A 2 9.08 5.75 -9.32
N VAL A 3 8.46 4.96 -8.45
CA VAL A 3 7.02 5.00 -8.20
C VAL A 3 6.77 5.82 -6.95
N THR A 4 6.00 6.90 -7.07
CA THR A 4 5.56 7.71 -5.93
C THR A 4 4.21 7.19 -5.43
N LEU A 5 4.11 6.88 -4.14
CA LEU A 5 2.86 6.48 -3.50
C LEU A 5 2.09 7.74 -3.07
N LEU A 6 0.79 7.78 -3.35
CA LEU A 6 -0.11 8.82 -2.89
C LEU A 6 -1.10 8.21 -1.90
N PHE A 7 -1.20 8.81 -0.72
CA PHE A 7 -2.12 8.37 0.32
C PHE A 7 -3.30 9.32 0.39
N ARG A 8 -4.47 8.78 0.73
CA ARG A 8 -5.63 9.59 1.05
C ARG A 8 -5.39 10.27 2.41
N GLU A 9 -5.49 11.59 2.44
CA GLU A 9 -5.20 12.42 3.62
C GLU A 9 -6.45 12.81 4.42
N ASP A 10 -7.55 12.08 4.25
CA ASP A 10 -8.82 12.36 4.92
C ASP A 10 -9.59 11.09 5.32
N GLY A 11 -10.49 11.27 6.27
CA GLY A 11 -11.44 10.26 6.74
C GLY A 11 -10.97 9.43 7.94
N PRO A 12 -11.84 8.58 8.50
CA PRO A 12 -11.61 7.96 9.81
C PRO A 12 -10.37 7.06 9.88
N ALA A 13 -9.98 6.44 8.76
CA ALA A 13 -8.79 5.60 8.71
C ALA A 13 -7.50 6.44 8.76
N PHE A 14 -7.48 7.57 8.05
CA PHE A 14 -6.36 8.50 8.07
C PHE A 14 -6.19 9.12 9.46
N GLU A 15 -7.28 9.58 10.08
CA GLU A 15 -7.23 10.17 11.43
C GLU A 15 -6.67 9.19 12.48
N ARG A 16 -7.04 7.91 12.41
CA ARG A 16 -6.47 6.88 13.28
C ARG A 16 -4.98 6.65 13.01
N ALA A 17 -4.59 6.60 11.73
CA ALA A 17 -3.18 6.44 11.37
C ALA A 17 -2.34 7.62 11.83
N LYS A 18 -2.85 8.84 11.68
CA LYS A 18 -2.22 10.07 12.12
C LYS A 18 -2.04 10.12 13.64
N ALA A 19 -3.07 9.80 14.40
CA ALA A 19 -2.97 9.75 15.87
C ALA A 19 -1.85 8.80 16.34
N VAL A 20 -1.71 7.62 15.71
CA VAL A 20 -0.64 6.68 16.02
C VAL A 20 0.73 7.19 15.57
N ALA A 21 0.82 7.81 14.39
CA ALA A 21 2.06 8.41 13.92
C ALA A 21 2.55 9.52 14.89
N ASP A 22 1.64 10.38 15.34
CA ASP A 22 1.91 11.45 16.30
C ASP A 22 2.39 10.89 17.65
N GLU A 23 1.74 9.83 18.15
CA GLU A 23 2.15 9.14 19.41
C GLU A 23 3.55 8.53 19.30
N LEU A 24 3.94 8.05 18.11
CA LEU A 24 5.27 7.50 17.84
C LEU A 24 6.32 8.55 17.48
N GLY A 25 5.93 9.82 17.36
CA GLY A 25 6.83 10.90 16.93
C GLY A 25 7.30 10.77 15.48
N LEU A 26 6.49 10.13 14.62
CA LEU A 26 6.77 9.91 13.20
C LEU A 26 5.99 10.89 12.33
N SER A 27 6.51 11.16 11.13
CA SER A 27 5.67 11.74 10.07
C SER A 27 4.61 10.72 9.63
N ILE A 28 3.46 11.21 9.17
CA ILE A 28 2.41 10.33 8.66
C ILE A 28 2.88 9.52 7.44
N GLU A 29 3.74 10.09 6.60
CA GLU A 29 4.32 9.40 5.45
C GLU A 29 5.21 8.23 5.88
N ASP A 30 6.13 8.46 6.83
CA ASP A 30 7.03 7.40 7.35
C ASP A 30 6.24 6.28 8.02
N TYR A 31 5.19 6.64 8.76
CA TYR A 31 4.31 5.66 9.38
C TYR A 31 3.61 4.79 8.34
N LEU A 32 3.01 5.39 7.31
CA LEU A 32 2.31 4.65 6.26
C LEU A 32 3.25 3.77 5.43
N LEU A 33 4.45 4.26 5.10
CA LEU A 33 5.48 3.46 4.41
C LEU A 33 5.91 2.26 5.25
N THR A 34 6.06 2.45 6.57
CA THR A 34 6.36 1.36 7.50
C THR A 34 5.24 0.32 7.54
N CYS A 35 3.98 0.77 7.63
CA CYS A 35 2.82 -0.13 7.57
C CYS A 35 2.76 -0.94 6.26
N VAL A 36 3.10 -0.33 5.12
CA VAL A 36 3.16 -1.03 3.83
C VAL A 36 4.25 -2.11 3.86
N ALA A 37 5.43 -1.79 4.38
CA ALA A 37 6.54 -2.74 4.48
C ALA A 37 6.20 -3.93 5.39
N GLU A 38 5.64 -3.68 6.57
CA GLU A 38 5.22 -4.72 7.51
C GLU A 38 4.05 -5.55 6.98
N GLY A 39 3.05 -4.88 6.39
CA GLY A 39 1.93 -5.53 5.71
C GLY A 39 2.39 -6.47 4.61
N HIS A 40 3.40 -6.07 3.81
CA HIS A 40 3.97 -6.91 2.77
C HIS A 40 4.64 -8.17 3.35
N LYS A 41 5.37 -8.06 4.46
CA LYS A 41 5.96 -9.23 5.15
C LYS A 41 4.87 -10.21 5.61
N VAL A 42 3.81 -9.68 6.24
CA VAL A 42 2.67 -10.50 6.71
C VAL A 42 1.98 -11.20 5.55
N LEU A 43 1.76 -10.50 4.43
CA LEU A 43 1.19 -11.08 3.23
C LEU A 43 2.09 -12.15 2.63
N ARG A 44 3.42 -11.95 2.61
CA ARG A 44 4.37 -12.96 2.14
C ARG A 44 4.29 -14.27 2.94
N THR A 45 4.08 -14.18 4.24
CA THR A 45 3.98 -15.35 5.11
C THR A 45 2.62 -16.07 4.98
N ARG A 46 1.54 -15.35 4.63
CA ARG A 46 0.18 -15.89 4.61
C ARG A 46 -0.32 -16.33 3.22
N CYS A 47 0.28 -15.82 2.15
CA CYS A 47 -0.10 -16.20 0.79
C CYS A 47 0.71 -17.40 0.29
N PRO A 48 0.09 -18.36 -0.44
CA PRO A 48 0.82 -19.39 -1.16
C PRO A 48 1.88 -18.76 -2.06
N SER A 49 3.08 -19.34 -2.15
CA SER A 49 4.21 -18.81 -2.94
C SER A 49 3.81 -18.47 -4.39
N THR A 50 2.92 -19.27 -4.97
CA THR A 50 2.38 -19.10 -6.34
C THR A 50 1.62 -17.78 -6.57
N TRP A 51 1.17 -17.11 -5.51
CA TRP A 51 0.51 -15.81 -5.59
C TRP A 51 1.49 -14.64 -5.47
N LEU A 52 2.66 -14.86 -4.86
CA LEU A 52 3.67 -13.82 -4.63
C LEU A 52 4.67 -13.73 -5.79
N ASP A 53 4.91 -14.83 -6.49
CA ASP A 53 5.78 -14.89 -7.69
C ASP A 53 5.15 -14.23 -8.92
N GLN A 54 3.90 -13.80 -8.83
CA GLN A 54 3.27 -13.01 -9.87
C GLN A 54 3.71 -11.56 -9.73
N GLU A 55 4.58 -11.10 -10.63
CA GLU A 55 5.08 -9.72 -10.75
C GLU A 55 3.98 -8.65 -10.90
N ARG A 56 2.73 -9.08 -11.11
CA ARG A 56 1.60 -8.18 -11.28
C ARG A 56 1.07 -7.67 -9.94
N PRO A 57 0.76 -6.36 -9.83
CA PRO A 57 0.11 -5.79 -8.65
C PRO A 57 -1.15 -6.55 -8.21
N ALA A 58 -1.39 -6.60 -6.90
CA ALA A 58 -2.45 -7.41 -6.31
C ALA A 58 -3.86 -7.10 -6.84
N PHE A 59 -4.14 -5.85 -7.23
CA PHE A 59 -5.43 -5.47 -7.81
C PHE A 59 -5.65 -6.09 -9.20
N ILE A 60 -4.59 -6.19 -10.03
CA ILE A 60 -4.63 -6.88 -11.33
C ILE A 60 -4.91 -8.37 -11.12
N ARG A 61 -4.23 -9.00 -10.15
CA ARG A 61 -4.43 -10.43 -9.83
C ARG A 61 -5.85 -10.74 -9.35
N ARG A 62 -6.50 -9.79 -8.70
CA ARG A 62 -7.88 -9.92 -8.20
C ARG A 62 -8.95 -9.58 -9.24
N GLY A 63 -8.55 -9.28 -10.48
CA GLY A 63 -9.48 -8.88 -11.55
C GLY A 63 -10.16 -7.53 -11.28
N LEU A 64 -9.57 -6.68 -10.43
CA LEU A 64 -10.12 -5.35 -10.19
C LEU A 64 -9.76 -4.43 -11.36
N PRO A 65 -10.72 -3.61 -11.83
CA PRO A 65 -10.45 -2.67 -12.91
C PRO A 65 -9.34 -1.71 -12.50
N LEU A 66 -8.38 -1.50 -13.40
CA LEU A 66 -7.40 -0.43 -13.27
C LEU A 66 -8.17 0.91 -13.20
N PRO A 67 -7.94 1.74 -12.18
CA PRO A 67 -8.44 3.11 -12.18
C PRO A 67 -7.99 3.80 -13.47
N ALA A 68 -8.91 4.53 -14.13
CA ALA A 68 -8.66 5.15 -15.42
C ALA A 68 -7.44 6.12 -15.45
N HIS A 69 -7.01 6.61 -14.28
CA HIS A 69 -5.84 7.48 -14.12
C HIS A 69 -4.50 6.73 -13.99
N LEU A 70 -4.52 5.40 -13.90
CA LEU A 70 -3.33 4.53 -13.89
C LEU A 70 -3.11 3.87 -15.27
N GLY A 71 -3.67 4.46 -16.33
CA GLY A 71 -3.42 4.05 -17.70
C GLY A 71 -1.92 4.00 -17.97
N ILE A 72 -1.40 2.80 -18.19
CA ILE A 72 -0.03 2.54 -18.59
C ILE A 72 0.18 3.29 -19.91
N MET A 73 1.05 4.30 -19.91
CA MET A 73 1.62 4.82 -21.16
C MET A 73 2.60 3.75 -21.65
N ASP A 74 2.37 3.24 -22.86
CA ASP A 74 3.25 2.32 -23.58
C ASP A 74 4.69 2.87 -23.72
#